data_AF-A0A8H7KQ26-F1
#
_entry.id   AF-A0A8H7KQ26-F1
#
_cell.length_a   1.000
_cell.length_b   1.000
_cell.length_c   1.000
_cell.angle_alpha   90.00
_cell.angle_beta   90.00
_cell.angle_gamma   90.00
#
_symmetry.space_group_name_H-M   'P 1'
#
loop_
_entity.id
_entity.type
_entity.pdbx_description
1 polymer ?
#
loop_
_entity_poly.entity_id
_entity_poly.type
_entity_poly.pdbx_seq_one_letter_code
_entity_poly.pdbx_strand_id
1 'polypeptide(L)'
;MSIRYQVTKLLNVFFTRALNSRISPTTPLIVTSANPGFCPSELRRDMPFPLSTFSKLAEKVFAFTTEEGSRQLIYAAVGGKDDLEKMRGGFVHLGDVQEVSDYAISEEGGKVQERIWTETIDILAGVTPRVREIVDQYLSVVA
;
A
#
# COMPACT_ATOMS: atom_id res chain seq x y z
N MET A 1 -15.52 3.97 -11.37
CA MET A 1 -14.20 4.26 -10.77
C MET A 1 -13.17 4.25 -11.89
N SER A 2 -12.38 5.31 -12.07
CA SER A 2 -11.40 5.41 -13.16
C SER A 2 -10.21 4.48 -12.91
N ILE A 3 -9.51 4.07 -13.98
CA ILE A 3 -8.19 3.38 -13.93
C ILE A 3 -7.20 4.09 -12.99
N ARG A 4 -7.34 5.42 -12.83
CA ARG A 4 -6.54 6.23 -11.90
C ARG A 4 -6.57 5.70 -10.47
N TYR A 5 -7.71 5.20 -9.99
CA TYR A 5 -7.79 4.65 -8.63
C TYR A 5 -6.94 3.38 -8.49
N GLN A 6 -7.01 2.47 -9.46
CA GLN A 6 -6.22 1.24 -9.44
C GLN A 6 -4.72 1.56 -9.51
N VAL A 7 -4.35 2.51 -10.38
CA VAL A 7 -2.97 3.02 -10.47
C VAL A 7 -2.53 3.60 -9.14
N THR A 8 -3.31 4.45 -8.47
CA THR A 8 -2.88 5.03 -7.18
C THR A 8 -2.72 3.98 -6.08
N LYS A 9 -3.51 2.90 -6.10
CA LYS A 9 -3.30 1.77 -5.16
C LYS A 9 -2.04 0.98 -5.47
N LEU A 10 -1.70 0.80 -6.76
CA LEU A 10 -0.42 0.23 -7.14
C LEU A 10 0.76 1.12 -6.72
N LEU A 11 0.62 2.45 -6.81
CA LEU A 11 1.66 3.38 -6.32
C LEU A 11 1.94 3.21 -4.82
N ASN A 12 0.91 2.98 -4.01
CA ASN A 12 1.11 2.70 -2.58
C ASN A 12 1.95 1.42 -2.37
N VAL A 13 1.66 0.36 -3.13
CA VAL A 13 2.42 -0.90 -3.06
C VAL A 13 3.89 -0.68 -3.43
N PHE A 14 4.14 0.02 -4.54
CA PHE A 14 5.49 0.36 -4.95
C PHE A 14 6.22 1.21 -3.92
N PHE A 15 5.58 2.24 -3.37
CA PHE A 15 6.18 3.10 -2.37
C PHE A 15 6.54 2.34 -1.08
N THR A 16 5.65 1.48 -0.58
CA THR A 16 5.91 0.60 0.57
C THR A 16 7.13 -0.28 0.34
N ARG A 17 7.23 -0.91 -0.83
CA ARG A 17 8.35 -1.78 -1.19
C ARG A 17 9.67 -1.02 -1.34
N ALA A 18 9.64 0.15 -1.98
CA ALA A 18 10.80 1.02 -2.15
C ALA A 18 11.33 1.58 -0.83
N LEU A 19 10.41 1.94 0.09
CA LEU A 19 10.76 2.36 1.44
C LEU A 19 11.40 1.21 2.21
N ASN A 20 10.80 0.02 2.16
CA ASN A 20 11.32 -1.16 2.85
C ASN A 20 12.73 -1.56 2.37
N SER A 21 13.01 -1.47 1.06
CA SER A 21 14.34 -1.82 0.51
C SER A 21 15.46 -0.87 0.93
N ARG A 22 15.12 0.28 1.51
CA ARG A 22 16.06 1.32 1.98
C ARG A 22 16.20 1.37 3.50
N ILE A 23 15.40 0.59 4.21
CA ILE A 23 15.50 0.44 5.66
C ILE A 23 16.48 -0.70 5.93
N SER A 24 17.47 -0.45 6.78
CA SER A 24 18.40 -1.51 7.19
C SER A 24 17.62 -2.70 7.77
N PRO A 25 17.92 -3.95 7.37
CA PRO A 25 17.26 -5.14 7.91
C PRO A 25 17.37 -5.27 9.44
N THR A 26 18.40 -4.67 10.04
CA THR A 26 18.61 -4.64 11.50
C THR A 26 17.70 -3.66 12.22
N THR A 27 17.02 -2.77 11.50
CA THR A 27 16.07 -1.81 12.07
C THR A 27 14.80 -2.54 12.50
N PRO A 28 14.27 -2.31 13.71
CA PRO A 28 13.01 -2.91 14.15
C PRO A 28 11.77 -2.32 13.44
N LEU A 29 11.96 -1.37 12.51
CA LEU A 29 10.89 -0.77 11.72
C LEU A 29 10.42 -1.75 10.64
N ILE A 30 9.10 -1.97 10.60
CA ILE A 30 8.43 -2.80 9.59
C ILE A 30 7.53 -1.88 8.77
N VAL A 31 7.60 -2.03 7.45
CA VAL A 31 6.81 -1.25 6.51
C VAL A 31 5.95 -2.21 5.70
N THR A 32 4.64 -2.12 5.88
CA THR A 32 3.67 -3.03 5.26
C THR A 32 2.57 -2.23 4.59
N SER A 33 2.07 -2.74 3.47
CA SER A 33 0.87 -2.21 2.82
C SER A 33 -0.31 -3.14 3.12
N ALA A 34 -1.53 -2.60 3.21
CA ALA A 34 -2.71 -3.39 3.56
C ALA A 34 -3.88 -3.10 2.64
N ASN A 35 -4.60 -4.15 2.28
CA ASN A 35 -5.86 -4.09 1.55
C ASN A 35 -7.01 -4.58 2.46
N PRO A 36 -7.91 -3.69 2.90
CA PRO A 36 -9.04 -4.07 3.75
C PRO A 36 -10.10 -4.91 3.00
N GLY A 37 -9.94 -5.10 1.69
CA GLY A 37 -10.93 -5.76 0.85
C GLY A 37 -12.10 -4.86 0.51
N PHE A 38 -13.17 -5.46 -0.01
CA PHE A 38 -14.37 -4.73 -0.39
C PHE A 38 -15.23 -4.48 0.85
N CYS A 39 -15.30 -3.21 1.29
CA CYS A 39 -16.04 -2.79 2.49
C CYS A 39 -17.01 -1.64 2.19
N PRO A 40 -18.14 -1.51 2.94
CA PRO A 40 -18.97 -0.32 2.93
C PRO A 40 -18.19 0.91 3.37
N SER A 41 -18.23 1.97 2.56
CA SER A 41 -17.65 3.28 2.85
C SER A 41 -18.15 4.33 1.86
N GLU A 42 -17.92 5.59 2.19
CA GLU A 42 -18.24 6.73 1.33
C GLU A 42 -17.33 6.87 0.09
N LEU A 43 -16.39 5.93 -0.15
CA LEU A 43 -15.50 5.96 -1.32
C LEU A 43 -16.27 5.94 -2.65
N ARG A 44 -17.47 5.38 -2.63
CA ARG A 44 -18.31 5.12 -3.80
C ARG A 44 -19.54 6.03 -3.88
N ARG A 45 -19.64 7.05 -3.01
CA ARG A 45 -20.82 7.91 -2.85
C ARG A 45 -21.22 8.67 -4.11
N ASP A 46 -20.24 9.07 -4.91
CA ASP A 46 -20.45 9.89 -6.12
C ASP A 46 -20.69 9.05 -7.39
N MET A 47 -20.97 7.74 -7.25
CA MET A 47 -21.29 6.92 -8.42
C MET A 47 -22.64 7.32 -9.04
N PRO A 48 -22.71 7.50 -10.37
CA PRO A 48 -23.96 7.84 -11.03
C PRO A 48 -24.91 6.63 -11.06
N PHE A 49 -26.21 6.90 -11.16
CA PHE A 49 -27.20 5.89 -11.51
C PHE A 49 -26.93 5.37 -12.94
N PRO A 50 -27.03 4.05 -13.23
CA PRO A 50 -27.47 2.98 -12.34
C PRO A 50 -26.35 2.29 -11.53
N LEU A 51 -25.08 2.63 -11.76
CA LEU A 51 -23.94 1.98 -11.11
C LEU A 51 -23.97 2.07 -9.58
N SER A 52 -24.47 3.17 -9.01
CA SER A 52 -24.65 3.30 -7.56
C SER A 52 -25.61 2.27 -6.97
N THR A 53 -26.70 1.94 -7.65
CA THR A 53 -27.65 0.90 -7.20
C THR A 53 -27.00 -0.48 -7.22
N PHE A 54 -26.30 -0.81 -8.31
CA PHE A 54 -25.55 -2.07 -8.40
C PHE A 54 -24.46 -2.16 -7.32
N SER A 55 -23.73 -1.07 -7.06
CA SER A 55 -22.72 -1.03 -5.99
C SER A 55 -23.32 -1.29 -4.62
N LYS A 56 -24.45 -0.66 -4.28
CA LYS A 56 -25.14 -0.88 -3.01
C LYS A 56 -25.60 -2.33 -2.84
N LEU A 57 -26.11 -2.94 -3.92
CA LEU A 57 -26.50 -4.35 -3.90
C LEU A 57 -25.28 -5.26 -3.72
N ALA A 58 -24.19 -5.00 -4.46
CA ALA A 58 -22.94 -5.74 -4.32
C ALA A 58 -22.36 -5.61 -2.91
N GLU A 59 -22.38 -4.41 -2.31
CA GLU A 59 -21.95 -4.18 -0.93
C GLU A 59 -22.75 -5.03 0.05
N LYS A 60 -24.07 -5.13 -0.12
CA LYS A 60 -24.92 -5.92 0.76
C LYS A 60 -24.65 -7.44 0.70
N VAL A 61 -24.17 -7.94 -0.43
CA VAL A 61 -24.01 -9.39 -0.68
C VAL A 61 -22.57 -9.86 -0.51
N PHE A 62 -21.59 -9.05 -0.92
CA PHE A 62 -20.20 -9.47 -1.05
C PHE A 62 -19.22 -8.68 -0.19
N ALA A 63 -19.61 -7.55 0.40
CA ALA A 63 -18.67 -6.76 1.18
C ALA A 63 -18.44 -7.36 2.57
N PHE A 64 -17.18 -7.32 3.02
CA PHE A 64 -16.88 -7.41 4.43
C PHE A 64 -17.53 -6.25 5.15
N THR A 65 -17.99 -6.47 6.38
CA THR A 65 -18.34 -5.37 7.26
C THR A 65 -17.11 -4.46 7.46
N THR A 66 -17.35 -3.19 7.81
CA THR A 66 -16.24 -2.25 8.08
C THR A 66 -15.34 -2.75 9.22
N GLU A 67 -15.90 -3.45 10.20
CA GLU A 67 -15.14 -4.05 11.30
C GLU A 67 -14.26 -5.21 10.79
N GLU A 68 -14.80 -6.14 9.99
CA GLU A 68 -14.02 -7.22 9.37
C GLU A 68 -12.88 -6.68 8.49
N GLY A 69 -13.15 -5.67 7.66
CA GLY A 69 -12.13 -5.01 6.85
C GLY A 69 -11.04 -4.32 7.67
N SER A 70 -11.41 -3.75 8.83
CA SER A 70 -10.45 -3.09 9.73
C SER A 70 -9.42 -4.06 10.31
N ARG A 71 -9.78 -5.35 10.45
CA ARG A 71 -8.86 -6.39 10.96
C ARG A 71 -7.62 -6.54 10.08
N GLN A 72 -7.71 -6.24 8.78
CA GLN A 72 -6.56 -6.23 7.88
C GLN A 72 -5.54 -5.14 8.24
N LEU A 73 -6.03 -3.96 8.61
CA LEU A 73 -5.20 -2.85 9.07
C LEU A 73 -4.55 -3.16 10.41
N ILE A 74 -5.33 -3.75 11.33
CA ILE A 74 -4.83 -4.19 12.64
C ILE A 74 -3.77 -5.28 12.47
N TYR A 75 -4.03 -6.28 11.64
CA TYR A 75 -3.07 -7.35 11.36
C TYR A 75 -1.77 -6.80 10.78
N ALA A 76 -1.84 -5.88 9.80
CA ALA A 76 -0.67 -5.23 9.23
C ALA A 76 0.14 -4.41 10.25
N ALA A 77 -0.51 -3.84 11.26
CA ALA A 77 0.13 -2.96 12.25
C ALA A 77 0.71 -3.70 13.46
N VAL A 78 0.01 -4.72 13.99
CA VAL A 78 0.37 -5.38 15.26
C VAL A 78 0.34 -6.91 15.20
N GLY A 79 -0.12 -7.49 14.09
CA GLY A 79 -0.16 -8.92 13.84
C GLY A 79 1.16 -9.47 13.29
N GLY A 80 1.11 -10.68 12.71
CA GLY A 80 2.22 -11.27 11.96
C GLY A 80 3.51 -11.50 12.75
N LYS A 81 3.46 -11.57 14.08
CA LYS A 81 4.65 -11.72 14.94
C LYS A 81 5.46 -12.98 14.65
N ASP A 82 4.78 -14.03 14.19
CA ASP A 82 5.41 -15.30 13.83
C ASP A 82 6.05 -15.28 12.43
N ASP A 83 5.82 -14.20 11.65
CA ASP A 83 6.20 -14.07 10.24
C ASP A 83 6.74 -12.65 9.92
N LEU A 84 7.49 -12.03 10.84
CA LEU A 84 7.97 -10.63 10.71
C LEU A 84 8.73 -10.36 9.40
N GLU A 85 9.50 -11.33 8.91
CA GLU A 85 10.25 -11.18 7.66
C GLU A 85 9.32 -11.07 6.43
N LYS A 86 8.19 -11.78 6.41
CA LYS A 86 7.18 -11.63 5.33
C LYS A 86 6.48 -10.28 5.40
N MET A 87 6.34 -9.71 6.60
CA MET A 87 5.68 -8.41 6.79
C MET A 87 6.52 -7.25 6.21
N ARG A 88 7.85 -7.37 6.19
CA ARG A 88 8.76 -6.34 5.64
C ARG A 88 8.55 -6.15 4.14
N GLY A 89 7.97 -5.01 3.76
CA GLY A 89 7.60 -4.72 2.37
C GLY A 89 6.39 -5.52 1.88
N GLY A 90 5.70 -6.21 2.80
CA GLY A 90 4.60 -7.12 2.51
C GLY A 90 3.31 -6.40 2.10
N PHE A 91 2.41 -7.17 1.51
CA PHE A 91 1.05 -6.75 1.14
C PHE A 91 0.05 -7.62 1.87
N VAL A 92 -0.58 -7.07 2.91
CA VAL A 92 -1.56 -7.77 3.74
C VAL A 92 -2.92 -7.75 3.07
N HIS A 93 -3.50 -8.94 2.91
CA HIS A 93 -4.85 -9.12 2.43
C HIS A 93 -5.44 -10.42 2.98
N LEU A 94 -6.71 -10.40 3.39
CA LEU A 94 -7.43 -11.56 3.94
C LEU A 94 -6.76 -12.22 5.15
N GLY A 95 -6.09 -11.44 6.00
CA GLY A 95 -5.48 -11.88 7.25
C GLY A 95 -4.10 -12.50 7.09
N ASP A 96 -3.48 -12.34 5.91
CA ASP A 96 -2.18 -12.92 5.60
C ASP A 96 -1.38 -11.99 4.67
N VAL A 97 -0.07 -12.23 4.58
CA VAL A 97 0.79 -11.59 3.57
C VAL A 97 0.60 -12.31 2.25
N GLN A 98 0.19 -11.56 1.22
CA GLN A 98 -0.05 -12.06 -0.12
C GLN A 98 1.01 -11.53 -1.09
N GLU A 99 1.27 -12.29 -2.16
CA GLU A 99 2.07 -11.81 -3.27
C GLU A 99 1.33 -10.65 -3.97
N VAL A 100 2.10 -9.66 -4.44
CA VAL A 100 1.57 -8.55 -5.23
C VAL A 100 1.43 -8.98 -6.70
N SER A 101 0.80 -8.17 -7.55
CA SER A 101 0.64 -8.51 -8.97
C SER A 101 1.96 -8.80 -9.69
N ASP A 102 1.94 -9.70 -10.69
CA ASP A 102 3.07 -10.03 -11.58
C ASP A 102 3.81 -8.80 -12.12
N TYR A 103 3.06 -7.76 -12.50
CA TYR A 103 3.65 -6.51 -12.97
C TYR A 103 4.56 -5.87 -11.91
N ALA A 104 4.14 -5.85 -10.65
CA ALA A 104 4.86 -5.20 -9.57
C ALA A 104 6.15 -5.92 -9.17
N ILE A 105 6.26 -7.22 -9.47
CA ILE A 105 7.48 -8.03 -9.28
C ILE A 105 8.31 -8.19 -10.56
N SER A 106 7.82 -7.69 -11.69
CA SER A 106 8.56 -7.70 -12.96
C SER A 106 9.73 -6.71 -12.95
N GLU A 107 10.67 -6.87 -13.89
CA GLU A 107 11.78 -5.92 -14.09
C GLU A 107 11.28 -4.50 -14.38
N GLU A 108 10.22 -4.38 -15.21
CA GLU A 108 9.60 -3.09 -15.51
C GLU A 108 8.97 -2.47 -14.25
N GLY A 109 8.26 -3.27 -13.47
CA GLY A 109 7.71 -2.85 -12.18
C GLY A 109 8.76 -2.35 -11.21
N GLY A 110 9.94 -2.99 -11.17
CA GLY A 110 11.09 -2.52 -10.39
C GLY A 110 11.60 -1.14 -10.83
N LYS A 111 11.67 -0.88 -12.14
CA LYS A 111 12.02 0.44 -12.69
C LYS A 111 10.99 1.50 -12.31
N VAL A 112 9.71 1.16 -12.37
CA VAL A 112 8.62 2.05 -11.95
C VAL A 112 8.67 2.30 -10.44
N GLN A 113 8.91 1.28 -9.63
CA GLN A 113 9.05 1.39 -8.18
C GLN A 113 10.10 2.43 -7.80
N GLU A 114 11.30 2.33 -8.38
CA GLU A 114 12.40 3.26 -8.13
C GLU A 114 12.07 4.68 -8.61
N ARG A 115 11.43 4.81 -9.78
CA ARG A 115 10.98 6.10 -10.29
C ARG A 115 9.94 6.75 -9.38
N ILE A 116 8.97 5.99 -8.89
CA ILE A 116 7.93 6.47 -7.96
C ILE A 116 8.56 6.95 -6.65
N TRP A 117 9.55 6.24 -6.12
CA TRP A 117 10.29 6.68 -4.96
C TRP A 117 10.95 8.05 -5.21
N THR A 118 11.81 8.13 -6.24
CA THR A 118 12.57 9.36 -6.54
C THR A 118 11.65 10.55 -6.80
N GLU A 119 10.65 10.40 -7.69
CA GLU A 119 9.73 11.50 -8.01
C GLU A 119 8.91 11.93 -6.78
N THR A 120 8.49 10.99 -5.92
CA THR A 120 7.77 11.33 -4.68
C THR A 120 8.64 12.13 -3.73
N ILE A 121 9.89 11.72 -3.50
CA ILE A 121 10.83 12.43 -2.63
C ILE A 121 11.14 13.82 -3.20
N ASP A 122 11.32 13.94 -4.51
CA ASP A 122 11.61 15.22 -5.19
C ASP A 122 10.44 16.22 -5.05
N ILE A 123 9.21 15.75 -5.27
CA ILE A 123 8.00 16.58 -5.10
C ILE A 123 7.87 17.05 -3.65
N LEU A 124 8.05 16.14 -2.68
CA LEU A 124 7.93 16.47 -1.26
C LEU A 124 9.08 17.38 -0.77
N ALA A 125 10.30 17.21 -1.31
CA ALA A 125 11.44 18.08 -1.03
C ALA A 125 11.23 19.50 -1.58
N GLY A 126 10.49 19.65 -2.68
CA GLY A 126 10.05 20.95 -3.19
C GLY A 126 9.12 21.70 -2.23
N VAL A 127 8.40 21.00 -1.35
CA VAL A 127 7.57 21.58 -0.29
C VAL A 127 8.40 21.87 0.96
N THR A 128 9.28 20.95 1.36
CA THR A 128 10.21 21.15 2.48
C THR A 128 11.50 20.35 2.31
N PRO A 129 12.69 20.98 2.38
CA PRO A 129 13.98 20.30 2.19
C PRO A 129 14.23 19.19 3.23
N ARG A 130 13.58 19.30 4.40
CA ARG A 130 13.66 18.33 5.49
C ARG A 130 13.31 16.90 5.08
N VAL A 131 12.48 16.71 4.05
CA VAL A 131 12.17 15.37 3.53
C VAL A 131 13.43 14.71 2.98
N ARG A 132 14.21 15.43 2.16
CA ARG A 132 15.45 14.90 1.58
C ARG A 132 16.52 14.69 2.64
N GLU A 133 16.65 15.61 3.59
CA GLU A 133 17.56 15.46 4.74
C GLU A 133 17.30 14.16 5.53
N ILE A 134 16.02 13.84 5.80
CA ILE A 134 15.64 12.60 6.51
C ILE A 134 15.98 11.37 5.66
N VAL A 135 15.69 11.38 4.36
CA VAL A 135 16.00 10.27 3.46
C VAL A 135 17.52 10.03 3.42
N ASP A 136 18.31 11.07 3.22
CA ASP A 136 19.77 10.98 3.11
C ASP A 136 20.40 10.54 4.43
N GLN A 137 19.84 10.94 5.57
CA GLN A 137 20.36 10.57 6.89
C GLN A 137 20.00 9.14 7.33
N TYR A 138 18.79 8.67 7.04
CA TYR A 138 18.25 7.44 7.64
C TYR A 138 18.00 6.30 6.64
N LEU A 139 17.92 6.57 5.34
CA LEU A 139 17.50 5.62 4.30
C LEU A 139 18.56 5.43 3.20
N SER A 140 19.78 5.91 3.43
CA SER A 140 20.92 5.81 2.51
C SER A 140 21.68 4.48 2.58
N VAL A 141 21.15 3.49 3.31
CA VAL A 141 21.71 2.14 3.35
C VAL A 141 21.26 1.39 2.11
N VAL A 142 22.08 1.44 1.06
CA VAL A 142 22.03 0.47 -0.03
C VAL A 142 22.83 -0.75 0.42
N ALA A 143 22.14 -1.88 0.61
CA ALA A 143 22.80 -3.19 0.67
C ALA A 143 23.25 -3.61 -0.73
#